data_AF-A0A2D5QQT4-F1
#
_entry.id   AF-A0A2D5QQT4-F1
#
_cell.length_a   1.000
_cell.length_b   1.000
_cell.length_c   1.000
_cell.angle_alpha   90.00
_cell.angle_beta   90.00
_cell.angle_gamma   90.00
#
_symmetry.space_group_name_H-M   'P 1'
#
loop_
_entity.id
_entity.type
_entity.pdbx_description
1 polymer ?
#
loop_
_entity_poly.entity_id
_entity_poly.type
_entity_poly.pdbx_seq_one_letter_code
_entity_poly.pdbx_strand_id
1 'polypeptide(L)'
;MRYWLLFSLIFSLGAFGCEESSGGSGTGLIGESCVNSGDCASGPCVDPGSGALICTQVCDSANPCPSGYSCAATGSSSVCVPEMMSTGGMDMPTGGMEVPVGGTEVSGGMDMPTGGMDMPTGGMDMPTGGMDVPGGGNLSCADLNTCFGMCDPNDQTCVQGCFDSATANAQQQYGAIVTCAQNSGCPENDNACVNEVCVNEIQACLGGGTAPPVGSLSCGGVFLCAGSCAENDAACQNACVQAVAADQAGLLEAYLGCAETNMCQDQTCIETNCAAEVAACFPPGDQTCGQVLDCIGMCQDQSCAGECQLRGNEEATTELQALGECLNTNACMSFDCPQCSAEYMSCTN
;
A
#
# COMPACT_ATOMS: atom_id res chain seq x y z
N MET A 1 -15.77 15.49 17.92
CA MET A 1 -16.21 14.66 19.10
C MET A 1 -17.17 13.51 18.76
N ARG A 2 -18.09 13.62 17.77
CA ARG A 2 -19.15 12.62 17.51
C ARG A 2 -18.69 11.28 16.91
N TYR A 3 -17.65 11.28 16.07
CA TYR A 3 -17.16 10.05 15.41
C TYR A 3 -16.36 9.10 16.32
N TRP A 4 -15.73 9.62 17.38
CA TRP A 4 -14.87 8.81 18.27
C TRP A 4 -15.64 8.11 19.40
N LEU A 5 -16.82 8.60 19.79
CA LEU A 5 -17.71 7.85 20.71
C LEU A 5 -18.28 6.60 20.03
N LEU A 6 -18.53 6.66 18.71
CA LEU A 6 -18.88 5.49 17.90
C LEU A 6 -17.70 4.50 17.78
N PHE A 7 -16.48 4.98 17.51
CA PHE A 7 -15.28 4.12 17.50
C PHE A 7 -14.95 3.52 18.88
N SER A 8 -15.13 4.28 19.96
CA SER A 8 -14.99 3.78 21.35
C SER A 8 -16.10 2.82 21.76
N LEU A 9 -17.33 2.97 21.25
CA LEU A 9 -18.42 2.01 21.46
C LEU A 9 -18.17 0.69 20.70
N ILE A 10 -17.60 0.75 19.49
CA ILE A 10 -17.16 -0.42 18.73
C ILE A 10 -16.02 -1.14 19.47
N PHE A 11 -15.02 -0.41 19.98
CA PHE A 11 -13.93 -0.98 20.79
C PHE A 11 -14.39 -1.53 22.15
N SER A 12 -15.41 -0.94 22.78
CA SER A 12 -15.94 -1.42 24.07
C SER A 12 -16.73 -2.73 23.95
N LEU A 13 -17.29 -3.02 22.77
CA LEU A 13 -17.98 -4.29 22.48
C LEU A 13 -17.00 -5.42 22.07
N GLY A 14 -15.73 -5.11 21.76
CA GLY A 14 -14.70 -6.08 21.37
C GLY A 14 -13.97 -6.77 22.52
N ALA A 15 -14.23 -6.40 23.78
CA ALA A 15 -13.53 -6.95 24.96
C ALA A 15 -14.16 -8.25 25.51
N PHE A 16 -14.71 -9.11 24.66
CA PHE A 16 -15.01 -10.50 25.03
C PHE A 16 -13.76 -11.35 24.78
N GLY A 17 -13.00 -11.56 25.85
CA GLY A 17 -11.81 -12.39 25.85
C GLY A 17 -12.11 -13.84 25.45
N CYS A 18 -11.46 -14.29 24.37
CA CYS A 18 -11.13 -15.69 24.20
C CYS A 18 -9.85 -15.96 24.99
N GLU A 19 -9.96 -16.76 26.04
CA GLU A 19 -8.82 -17.31 26.79
C GLU A 19 -7.88 -18.08 25.84
N GLU A 20 -6.60 -17.72 25.89
CA GLU A 20 -5.51 -18.28 25.11
C GLU A 20 -5.36 -19.80 25.35
N SER A 21 -5.66 -20.58 24.32
CA SER A 21 -5.07 -21.90 24.14
C SER A 21 -3.97 -21.75 23.09
N SER A 22 -2.71 -21.81 23.52
CA SER A 22 -1.50 -21.69 22.70
C SER A 22 -1.35 -22.87 21.75
N GLY A 23 -2.09 -22.83 20.66
CA GLY A 23 -1.95 -23.68 19.48
C GLY A 23 -2.16 -22.82 18.25
N GLY A 24 -1.13 -22.06 17.85
CA GLY A 24 -1.18 -21.22 16.66
C GLY A 24 -1.46 -22.07 15.43
N SER A 25 -2.59 -21.83 14.77
CA SER A 25 -3.00 -22.46 13.50
C SER A 25 -2.26 -21.84 12.30
N GLY A 26 -0.98 -21.53 12.46
CA GLY A 26 -0.16 -21.02 11.37
C GLY A 26 -0.13 -22.03 10.22
N THR A 27 -0.28 -21.56 8.99
CA THR A 27 -0.19 -22.41 7.79
C THR A 27 1.20 -22.42 7.17
N GLY A 28 2.15 -21.67 7.75
CA GLY A 28 3.48 -21.44 7.20
C GLY A 28 4.33 -22.70 7.10
N LEU A 29 4.73 -23.05 5.88
CA LEU A 29 5.64 -24.16 5.59
C LEU A 29 7.10 -23.75 5.74
N ILE A 30 8.00 -24.73 5.82
CA ILE A 30 9.44 -24.49 5.96
C ILE A 30 9.93 -23.62 4.78
N GLY A 31 10.56 -22.49 5.10
CA GLY A 31 11.09 -21.53 4.14
C GLY A 31 10.18 -20.35 3.80
N GLU A 32 8.92 -20.34 4.26
CA GLU A 32 8.03 -19.19 4.11
C GLU A 32 8.35 -18.09 5.12
N SER A 33 8.12 -16.83 4.74
CA SER A 33 8.32 -15.69 5.62
C SER A 33 7.31 -15.70 6.77
N CYS A 34 7.75 -15.35 7.97
CA CYS A 34 6.90 -15.28 9.16
C CYS A 34 7.24 -14.07 10.01
N VAL A 35 6.30 -13.66 10.86
CA VAL A 35 6.49 -12.55 11.82
C VAL A 35 6.71 -13.11 13.22
N ASN A 36 6.01 -14.19 13.56
CA ASN A 36 6.11 -14.89 14.84
C ASN A 36 5.96 -16.40 14.69
N SER A 37 6.37 -17.15 15.72
CA SER A 37 6.29 -18.63 15.71
C SER A 37 4.87 -19.18 15.61
N GLY A 38 3.83 -18.37 15.84
CA GLY A 38 2.44 -18.77 15.64
C GLY A 38 2.01 -18.88 14.17
N ASP A 39 2.79 -18.30 13.23
CA ASP A 39 2.46 -18.26 11.79
C ASP A 39 2.87 -19.55 11.08
N CYS A 40 3.74 -20.33 11.72
CA CYS A 40 4.39 -21.48 11.14
C CYS A 40 3.72 -22.78 11.57
N ALA A 41 3.17 -23.53 10.60
CA ALA A 41 2.72 -24.89 10.82
C ALA A 41 3.90 -25.82 11.18
N SER A 42 5.07 -25.48 10.66
CA SER A 42 6.28 -26.30 10.70
C SER A 42 7.11 -26.17 11.99
N GLY A 43 6.90 -25.12 12.79
CA GLY A 43 7.64 -24.91 14.03
C GLY A 43 8.02 -23.45 14.29
N PRO A 44 9.23 -23.15 14.81
CA PRO A 44 9.61 -21.79 15.17
C PRO A 44 9.88 -20.90 13.94
N CYS A 45 9.61 -19.61 14.12
CA CYS A 45 9.98 -18.55 13.17
C CYS A 45 11.35 -17.99 13.56
N VAL A 46 12.38 -18.16 12.71
CA VAL A 46 13.76 -17.75 13.02
C VAL A 46 14.44 -17.05 11.84
N ASP A 47 15.39 -16.18 12.15
CA ASP A 47 16.27 -15.55 11.17
C ASP A 47 17.57 -16.38 11.04
N PRO A 48 17.84 -17.00 9.89
CA PRO A 48 19.06 -17.79 9.65
C PRO A 48 20.32 -16.92 9.44
N GLY A 49 20.22 -15.59 9.56
CA GLY A 49 21.32 -14.64 9.39
C GLY A 49 21.20 -13.76 8.14
N SER A 50 20.06 -13.80 7.44
CA SER A 50 19.78 -12.99 6.25
C SER A 50 19.02 -11.70 6.58
N GLY A 51 18.59 -11.52 7.84
CA GLY A 51 17.72 -10.41 8.23
C GLY A 51 16.25 -10.66 7.93
N ALA A 52 15.89 -11.85 7.43
CA ALA A 52 14.54 -12.26 7.11
C ALA A 52 14.13 -13.46 7.97
N LEU A 53 13.02 -13.32 8.69
CA LEU A 53 12.42 -14.37 9.50
C LEU A 53 11.71 -15.38 8.60
N ILE A 54 12.06 -16.66 8.74
CA ILE A 54 11.44 -17.76 8.00
C ILE A 54 10.95 -18.87 8.94
N CYS A 55 9.88 -19.55 8.53
CA CYS A 55 9.39 -20.73 9.20
C CYS A 55 10.42 -21.86 9.04
N THR A 56 10.80 -22.47 10.14
CA THR A 56 11.70 -23.63 10.15
C THR A 56 11.21 -24.69 11.12
N GLN A 57 11.88 -25.84 11.12
CA GLN A 57 11.68 -26.89 12.10
C GLN A 57 12.99 -27.14 12.88
N VAL A 58 12.85 -27.61 14.11
CA VAL A 58 13.99 -28.09 14.90
C VAL A 58 14.48 -29.39 14.28
N CYS A 59 15.80 -29.51 14.11
CA CYS A 59 16.44 -30.70 13.54
C CYS A 59 17.36 -31.37 14.55
N ASP A 60 17.31 -32.69 14.58
CA ASP A 60 18.14 -33.54 15.42
C ASP A 60 18.44 -34.88 14.72
N SER A 61 19.09 -35.81 15.42
CA SER A 61 19.41 -37.12 14.86
C SER A 61 18.18 -38.00 14.56
N ALA A 62 17.01 -37.66 15.10
CA ALA A 62 15.75 -38.36 14.87
C ALA A 62 14.90 -37.68 13.76
N ASN A 63 15.04 -36.36 13.58
CA ASN A 63 14.27 -35.54 12.65
C ASN A 63 15.22 -34.78 11.70
N PRO A 64 15.72 -35.42 10.64
CA PRO A 64 16.57 -34.75 9.66
C PRO A 64 15.79 -33.72 8.84
N CYS A 65 16.48 -32.68 8.37
CA CYS A 65 15.90 -31.67 7.50
C CYS A 65 15.47 -32.26 6.14
N PRO A 66 14.39 -31.73 5.53
CA PRO A 66 14.00 -32.09 4.17
C PRO A 66 15.05 -31.63 3.14
N SER A 67 15.01 -32.23 1.95
CA SER A 67 15.95 -31.92 0.86
C SER A 67 16.00 -30.42 0.55
N GLY A 68 17.21 -29.86 0.40
CA GLY A 68 17.45 -28.43 0.18
C GLY A 68 17.67 -27.62 1.47
N TYR A 69 17.61 -28.27 2.64
CA TYR A 69 17.87 -27.65 3.94
C TYR A 69 18.96 -28.40 4.69
N SER A 70 19.85 -27.65 5.34
CA SER A 70 20.90 -28.16 6.22
C SER A 70 20.59 -27.83 7.68
N CYS A 71 20.94 -28.73 8.60
CA CYS A 71 20.73 -28.51 10.03
C CYS A 71 21.83 -27.61 10.58
N ALA A 72 21.50 -26.36 10.92
CA ALA A 72 22.45 -25.38 11.45
C ALA A 72 22.13 -25.07 12.92
N ALA A 73 23.17 -24.84 13.74
CA ALA A 73 23.02 -24.53 15.15
C ALA A 73 22.76 -23.02 15.36
N THR A 74 21.63 -22.69 15.97
CA THR A 74 21.26 -21.32 16.34
C THR A 74 21.09 -21.25 17.86
N GLY A 75 22.17 -20.88 18.56
CA GLY A 75 22.20 -20.85 20.03
C GLY A 75 22.19 -22.26 20.63
N SER A 76 21.13 -22.59 21.40
CA SER A 76 20.98 -23.88 22.11
C SER A 76 20.20 -24.95 21.34
N SER A 77 19.67 -24.62 20.16
CA SER A 77 18.88 -25.54 19.31
C SER A 77 19.39 -25.53 17.88
N SER A 78 19.20 -26.65 17.16
CA SER A 78 19.52 -26.75 15.74
C SER A 78 18.24 -26.65 14.90
N VAL A 79 18.28 -25.88 13.83
CA VAL A 79 17.14 -25.60 12.95
C VAL A 79 17.50 -25.82 11.48
N CYS A 80 16.49 -26.10 10.65
CA CYS A 80 16.68 -26.31 9.22
C CYS A 80 16.83 -24.98 8.48
N VAL A 81 18.01 -24.74 7.89
CA VAL A 81 18.28 -23.54 7.08
C VAL A 81 18.50 -23.92 5.62
N PRO A 82 18.04 -23.11 4.65
CA PRO A 82 18.28 -23.39 3.23
C PRO A 82 19.76 -23.58 2.92
N GLU A 83 20.12 -24.59 2.13
CA GLU A 83 21.53 -24.88 1.79
C GLU A 83 22.24 -23.71 1.10
N MET A 84 21.49 -22.85 0.40
CA MET A 84 22.02 -21.65 -0.25
C MET A 84 22.54 -20.58 0.74
N MET A 85 22.24 -20.69 2.03
CA MET A 85 22.72 -19.80 3.09
C MET A 85 23.77 -20.45 4.00
N SER A 86 24.04 -21.74 3.83
CA SER A 86 25.00 -22.51 4.64
C SER A 86 26.44 -22.34 4.11
N THR A 87 26.88 -21.09 3.98
CA THR A 87 28.29 -20.74 3.70
C THR A 87 28.89 -20.01 4.89
N GLY A 88 28.88 -20.68 6.04
CA GLY A 88 29.70 -20.32 7.19
C GLY A 88 31.00 -21.13 7.20
N GLY A 89 32.11 -20.51 6.80
CA GLY A 89 33.46 -20.89 7.24
C GLY A 89 34.28 -21.78 6.32
N MET A 90 34.96 -21.19 5.33
CA MET A 90 36.27 -21.69 4.90
C MET A 90 37.27 -20.53 4.81
N ASP A 91 38.35 -20.66 5.57
CA ASP A 91 39.48 -19.74 5.70
C ASP A 91 40.10 -19.33 4.35
N MET A 92 40.35 -18.03 4.16
CA MET A 92 41.16 -17.50 3.06
C MET A 92 42.66 -17.72 3.31
N PRO A 93 43.42 -18.33 2.38
CA PRO A 93 44.84 -18.05 2.28
C PRO A 93 45.07 -16.83 1.37
N THR A 94 45.79 -15.86 1.91
CA THR A 94 46.35 -14.70 1.21
C THR A 94 47.36 -15.19 0.16
N GLY A 95 47.03 -15.04 -1.12
CA GLY A 95 47.92 -15.39 -2.22
C GLY A 95 47.80 -14.34 -3.32
N GLY A 96 48.72 -13.36 -3.30
CA GLY A 96 48.87 -12.39 -4.37
C GLY A 96 49.31 -13.05 -5.67
N MET A 97 48.82 -12.54 -6.78
CA MET A 97 49.34 -12.88 -8.10
C MET A 97 49.42 -11.60 -8.94
N GLU A 98 50.66 -11.15 -9.15
CA GLU A 98 51.03 -10.12 -10.11
C GLU A 98 50.79 -10.65 -11.54
N VAL A 99 50.31 -9.79 -12.44
CA VAL A 99 50.21 -10.10 -13.88
C VAL A 99 51.01 -9.07 -14.67
N PRO A 100 51.82 -9.47 -15.67
CA PRO A 100 52.90 -8.66 -16.21
C PRO A 100 52.46 -7.78 -17.39
N VAL A 101 53.17 -6.66 -17.53
CA VAL A 101 53.18 -5.80 -18.70
C VAL A 101 53.77 -6.56 -19.90
N GLY A 102 52.97 -6.71 -20.95
CA GLY A 102 53.40 -7.25 -22.25
C GLY A 102 52.68 -6.52 -23.37
N GLY A 103 53.39 -5.61 -24.04
CA GLY A 103 52.92 -4.91 -25.22
C GLY A 103 52.92 -5.80 -26.47
N THR A 104 52.00 -5.49 -27.39
CA THR A 104 52.13 -5.85 -28.79
C THR A 104 51.53 -4.74 -29.62
N GLU A 105 52.38 -4.16 -30.46
CA GLU A 105 52.04 -3.13 -31.43
C GLU A 105 51.31 -3.75 -32.61
N VAL A 106 50.23 -3.11 -33.07
CA VAL A 106 49.65 -3.39 -34.38
C VAL A 106 49.63 -2.09 -35.16
N SER A 107 50.62 -1.94 -36.04
CA SER A 107 50.65 -0.96 -37.12
C SER A 107 49.67 -1.38 -38.22
N GLY A 108 48.76 -0.49 -38.58
CA GLY A 108 47.82 -0.69 -39.69
C GLY A 108 47.02 0.56 -39.96
N GLY A 109 47.62 1.52 -40.66
CA GLY A 109 46.95 2.74 -41.11
C GLY A 109 45.99 2.49 -42.27
N MET A 110 44.87 3.22 -42.26
CA MET A 110 44.14 3.60 -43.46
C MET A 110 43.64 5.04 -43.30
N ASP A 111 44.16 5.91 -44.16
CA ASP A 111 43.76 7.31 -44.34
C ASP A 111 42.31 7.39 -44.84
N MET A 112 41.49 8.21 -44.17
CA MET A 112 40.23 8.72 -44.73
C MET A 112 40.44 10.16 -45.24
N PRO A 113 40.05 10.48 -46.48
CA PRO A 113 40.17 11.83 -46.98
C PRO A 113 39.10 12.74 -46.37
N THR A 114 39.59 13.89 -45.89
CA THR A 114 38.82 15.06 -45.47
C THR A 114 38.02 15.61 -46.66
N GLY A 115 36.80 15.14 -46.84
CA GLY A 115 35.83 15.70 -47.78
C GLY A 115 34.91 16.68 -47.06
N GLY A 116 35.29 17.96 -47.08
CA GLY A 116 34.42 19.05 -46.67
C GLY A 116 33.21 19.17 -47.60
N MET A 117 32.02 19.18 -47.02
CA MET A 117 30.83 19.72 -47.67
C MET A 117 30.28 20.85 -46.78
N ASP A 118 30.49 22.07 -47.23
CA ASP A 118 29.82 23.28 -46.75
C ASP A 118 28.30 23.13 -46.94
N MET A 119 27.56 23.09 -45.83
CA MET A 119 26.12 23.37 -45.86
C MET A 119 25.89 24.86 -45.63
N PRO A 120 25.12 25.55 -46.48
CA PRO A 120 24.82 26.96 -46.27
C PRO A 120 23.94 27.14 -45.04
N THR A 121 24.36 28.06 -44.19
CA THR A 121 23.67 28.60 -43.02
C THR A 121 22.37 29.28 -43.45
N GLY A 122 21.33 28.49 -43.69
CA GLY A 122 19.95 28.94 -43.84
C GLY A 122 19.25 28.75 -42.51
N GLY A 123 19.27 29.79 -41.66
CA GLY A 123 18.47 29.84 -40.44
C GLY A 123 16.98 29.75 -40.79
N MET A 124 16.37 28.62 -40.48
CA MET A 124 14.95 28.57 -40.17
C MET A 124 14.85 28.55 -38.65
N ASP A 125 14.49 29.70 -38.09
CA ASP A 125 14.02 29.81 -36.71
C ASP A 125 12.85 28.83 -36.54
N MET A 126 13.10 27.69 -35.89
CA MET A 126 12.02 26.97 -35.23
C MET A 126 11.59 27.85 -34.05
N PRO A 127 10.31 28.26 -33.96
CA PRO A 127 9.86 28.89 -32.75
C PRO A 127 10.01 27.85 -31.64
N THR A 128 10.88 28.13 -30.68
CA THR A 128 10.84 27.58 -29.33
C THR A 128 9.53 28.04 -28.69
N GLY A 129 8.42 27.52 -29.21
CA GLY A 129 7.12 27.63 -28.60
C GLY A 129 7.16 26.72 -27.40
N GLY A 130 7.61 27.26 -26.27
CA GLY A 130 7.15 26.78 -24.98
C GLY A 130 5.63 26.84 -25.04
N MET A 131 4.99 25.71 -25.29
CA MET A 131 3.59 25.58 -24.97
C MET A 131 3.56 25.63 -23.45
N ASP A 132 3.21 26.79 -22.92
CA ASP A 132 2.69 26.92 -21.57
C ASP A 132 1.58 25.87 -21.45
N VAL A 133 1.91 24.72 -20.86
CA VAL A 133 0.94 23.68 -20.56
C VAL A 133 0.03 24.31 -19.51
N PRO A 134 -1.23 24.63 -19.83
CA PRO A 134 -2.13 25.23 -18.86
C PRO A 134 -2.30 24.19 -17.74
N GLY A 135 -1.93 24.56 -16.52
CA GLY A 135 -1.88 23.68 -15.34
C GLY A 135 -3.26 23.15 -14.88
N GLY A 136 -3.91 22.37 -15.73
CA GLY A 136 -5.10 21.59 -15.43
C GLY A 136 -4.79 20.11 -15.65
N GLY A 137 -4.51 19.41 -14.55
CA GLY A 137 -4.13 17.99 -14.50
C GLY A 137 -5.25 17.08 -15.02
N ASN A 138 -5.27 16.81 -16.33
CA ASN A 138 -6.33 16.03 -16.99
C ASN A 138 -5.80 14.94 -17.91
N LEU A 139 -4.48 14.72 -17.99
CA LEU A 139 -3.96 13.62 -18.79
C LEU A 139 -4.35 12.29 -18.13
N SER A 140 -4.98 11.41 -18.91
CA SER A 140 -5.11 9.99 -18.56
C SER A 140 -3.73 9.33 -18.61
N CYS A 141 -3.57 8.12 -18.08
CA CYS A 141 -2.25 7.46 -18.10
C CYS A 141 -1.78 7.14 -19.54
N ALA A 142 -2.71 6.86 -20.46
CA ALA A 142 -2.41 6.74 -21.89
C ALA A 142 -1.95 8.08 -22.51
N ASP A 143 -2.58 9.20 -22.14
CA ASP A 143 -2.17 10.53 -22.60
C ASP A 143 -0.84 10.96 -21.97
N LEU A 144 -0.59 10.58 -20.71
CA LEU A 144 0.68 10.80 -20.02
C LEU A 144 1.83 10.07 -20.73
N ASN A 145 1.62 8.81 -21.12
CA ASN A 145 2.60 8.06 -21.90
C ASN A 145 2.87 8.72 -23.27
N THR A 146 1.81 9.24 -23.91
CA THR A 146 1.93 10.00 -25.16
C THR A 146 2.72 11.30 -24.95
N CYS A 147 2.51 11.98 -23.81
CA CYS A 147 3.23 13.19 -23.43
C CYS A 147 4.73 12.91 -23.22
N PHE A 148 5.09 11.85 -22.51
CA PHE A 148 6.50 11.44 -22.36
C PHE A 148 7.17 11.14 -23.69
N GLY A 149 6.44 10.54 -24.64
CA GLY A 149 6.96 10.30 -25.99
C GLY A 149 7.26 11.57 -26.80
N MET A 150 6.74 12.74 -26.38
CA MET A 150 7.05 14.03 -26.99
C MET A 150 8.26 14.74 -26.33
N CYS A 151 8.69 14.28 -25.16
CA CYS A 151 9.83 14.86 -24.45
C CYS A 151 11.16 14.33 -24.98
N ASP A 152 12.20 15.17 -24.94
CA ASP A 152 13.57 14.69 -25.10
C ASP A 152 13.93 13.79 -23.91
N PRO A 153 14.62 12.64 -24.10
CA PRO A 153 15.00 11.74 -23.01
C PRO A 153 15.81 12.41 -21.89
N ASN A 154 16.47 13.54 -22.17
CA ASN A 154 17.25 14.28 -21.18
C ASN A 154 16.52 15.51 -20.61
N ASP A 155 15.31 15.82 -21.09
CA ASP A 155 14.54 16.96 -20.63
C ASP A 155 13.62 16.57 -19.46
N GLN A 156 14.22 16.54 -18.27
CA GLN A 156 13.48 16.30 -17.02
C GLN A 156 12.39 17.34 -16.77
N THR A 157 12.50 18.55 -17.31
CA THR A 157 11.48 19.59 -17.13
C THR A 157 10.23 19.25 -17.94
N CYS A 158 10.41 18.76 -19.17
CA CYS A 158 9.31 18.27 -19.99
C CYS A 158 8.61 17.06 -19.34
N VAL A 159 9.39 16.08 -18.88
CA VAL A 159 8.86 14.87 -18.22
C VAL A 159 8.09 15.27 -16.95
N GLN A 160 8.64 16.14 -16.11
CA GLN A 160 7.94 16.59 -14.91
C GLN A 160 6.66 17.36 -15.26
N GLY A 161 6.70 18.23 -16.28
CA GLY A 161 5.52 18.94 -16.75
C GLY A 161 4.41 18.03 -17.24
N CYS A 162 4.74 16.94 -17.94
CA CYS A 162 3.79 15.90 -18.33
C CYS A 162 3.17 15.22 -17.11
N PHE A 163 3.99 14.84 -16.12
CA PHE A 163 3.54 14.20 -14.90
C PHE A 163 2.62 15.12 -14.08
N ASP A 164 2.99 16.37 -13.89
CA ASP A 164 2.19 17.38 -13.17
C ASP A 164 0.87 17.70 -13.89
N SER A 165 0.82 17.49 -15.21
CA SER A 165 -0.39 17.67 -16.03
C SER A 165 -1.29 16.43 -16.08
N ALA A 166 -0.89 15.33 -15.44
CA ALA A 166 -1.70 14.14 -15.33
C ALA A 166 -2.72 14.22 -14.20
N THR A 167 -3.79 13.42 -14.32
CA THR A 167 -4.73 13.21 -13.21
C THR A 167 -4.03 12.44 -12.08
N ALA A 168 -4.48 12.61 -10.83
CA ALA A 168 -3.95 11.85 -9.69
C ALA A 168 -4.00 10.32 -9.92
N ASN A 169 -5.08 9.82 -10.53
CA ASN A 169 -5.19 8.41 -10.91
C ASN A 169 -4.13 7.99 -11.95
N ALA A 170 -3.88 8.81 -12.97
CA ALA A 170 -2.84 8.52 -13.96
C ALA A 170 -1.42 8.55 -13.34
N GLN A 171 -1.15 9.48 -12.43
CA GLN A 171 0.10 9.53 -11.68
C GLN A 171 0.29 8.26 -10.82
N GLN A 172 -0.77 7.81 -10.13
CA GLN A 172 -0.75 6.59 -9.34
C GLN A 172 -0.52 5.34 -10.20
N GLN A 173 -1.20 5.23 -11.34
CA GLN A 173 -1.03 4.12 -12.30
C GLN A 173 0.40 4.08 -12.85
N TYR A 174 0.97 5.24 -13.18
CA TYR A 174 2.36 5.31 -13.62
C TYR A 174 3.34 4.96 -12.48
N GLY A 175 3.06 5.40 -11.25
CA GLY A 175 3.83 5.02 -10.06
C GLY A 175 3.85 3.51 -9.80
N ALA A 176 2.76 2.80 -10.11
CA ALA A 176 2.71 1.34 -10.03
C ALA A 176 3.68 0.68 -11.04
N ILE A 177 3.76 1.21 -12.28
CA ILE A 177 4.72 0.74 -13.29
C ILE A 177 6.16 0.94 -12.80
N VAL A 178 6.47 2.12 -12.26
CA VAL A 178 7.80 2.44 -11.72
C VAL A 178 8.17 1.50 -10.57
N THR A 179 7.24 1.27 -9.64
CA THR A 179 7.43 0.37 -8.50
C THR A 179 7.66 -1.07 -8.97
N CYS A 180 6.88 -1.55 -9.94
CA CYS A 180 7.09 -2.86 -10.54
C CYS A 180 8.47 -2.98 -11.18
N ALA A 181 8.91 -1.96 -11.94
CA ALA A 181 10.22 -1.95 -12.58
C ALA A 181 11.37 -2.04 -11.56
N GLN A 182 11.28 -1.28 -10.46
CA GLN A 182 12.26 -1.30 -9.37
C GLN A 182 12.31 -2.65 -8.66
N ASN A 183 11.15 -3.20 -8.30
CA ASN A 183 11.06 -4.50 -7.61
C ASN A 183 11.55 -5.66 -8.48
N SER A 184 11.40 -5.53 -9.80
CA SER A 184 11.83 -6.52 -10.78
C SER A 184 13.31 -6.37 -11.17
N GLY A 185 14.00 -5.34 -10.68
CA GLY A 185 15.38 -5.06 -11.01
C GLY A 185 15.58 -4.66 -12.49
N CYS A 186 14.57 -4.06 -13.12
CA CYS A 186 14.70 -3.57 -14.49
C CYS A 186 15.67 -2.37 -14.51
N PRO A 187 16.71 -2.38 -15.38
CA PRO A 187 17.58 -1.22 -15.56
C PRO A 187 16.79 0.02 -16.00
N GLU A 188 17.23 1.23 -15.61
CA GLU A 188 16.51 2.52 -15.78
C GLU A 188 16.16 2.91 -17.23
N ASN A 189 16.61 2.16 -18.24
CA ASN A 189 16.29 2.38 -19.65
C ASN A 189 15.84 1.11 -20.38
N ASP A 190 15.59 0.02 -19.65
CA ASP A 190 15.21 -1.26 -20.24
C ASP A 190 13.69 -1.38 -20.36
N ASN A 191 13.15 -0.68 -21.37
CA ASN A 191 11.74 -0.77 -21.70
C ASN A 191 11.30 -2.20 -22.05
N ALA A 192 12.21 -3.08 -22.51
CA ALA A 192 11.85 -4.46 -22.78
C ALA A 192 11.58 -5.23 -21.48
N CYS A 193 12.45 -5.06 -20.48
CA CYS A 193 12.23 -5.61 -19.13
C CYS A 193 10.91 -5.12 -18.52
N VAL A 194 10.66 -3.81 -18.55
CA VAL A 194 9.44 -3.23 -17.98
C VAL A 194 8.19 -3.74 -18.72
N ASN A 195 8.22 -3.79 -20.05
CA ASN A 195 7.09 -4.32 -20.83
C ASN A 195 6.87 -5.83 -20.66
N GLU A 196 7.90 -6.59 -20.29
CA GLU A 196 7.79 -8.04 -20.09
C GLU A 196 7.32 -8.38 -18.68
N VAL A 197 7.83 -7.68 -17.66
CA VAL A 197 7.56 -8.01 -16.25
C VAL A 197 6.36 -7.25 -15.69
N CYS A 198 6.13 -6.01 -16.12
CA CYS A 198 5.11 -5.10 -15.57
C CYS A 198 3.86 -4.98 -16.45
N VAL A 199 3.49 -6.06 -17.15
CA VAL A 199 2.38 -6.06 -18.11
C VAL A 199 1.06 -5.65 -17.44
N ASN A 200 0.81 -6.05 -16.19
CA ASN A 200 -0.45 -5.77 -15.51
C ASN A 200 -0.60 -4.28 -15.19
N GLU A 201 0.46 -3.65 -14.70
CA GLU A 201 0.53 -2.23 -14.38
C GLU A 201 0.44 -1.39 -15.67
N ILE A 202 1.10 -1.84 -16.75
CA ILE A 202 1.01 -1.19 -18.06
C ILE A 202 -0.41 -1.30 -18.63
N GLN A 203 -1.05 -2.46 -18.55
CA GLN A 203 -2.42 -2.66 -19.03
C GLN A 203 -3.44 -1.86 -18.21
N ALA A 204 -3.18 -1.67 -16.92
CA ALA A 204 -3.94 -0.77 -16.04
C ALA A 204 -3.89 0.68 -16.52
N CYS A 205 -2.67 1.14 -16.84
CA CYS A 205 -2.40 2.49 -17.31
C CYS A 205 -2.99 2.75 -18.71
N LEU A 206 -2.84 1.80 -19.64
CA LEU A 206 -3.26 1.96 -21.04
C LEU A 206 -4.75 1.65 -21.27
N GLY A 207 -5.52 1.33 -20.23
CA GLY A 207 -6.96 1.08 -20.31
C GLY A 207 -7.35 -0.21 -21.05
N GLY A 208 -6.41 -1.14 -21.22
CA GLY A 208 -6.60 -2.42 -21.92
C GLY A 208 -6.80 -3.63 -20.99
N GLY A 209 -6.34 -3.53 -19.75
CA GLY A 209 -6.62 -4.49 -18.69
C GLY A 209 -7.77 -4.01 -17.81
N THR A 210 -8.58 -4.92 -17.27
CA THR A 210 -9.35 -4.61 -16.08
C THR A 210 -8.35 -4.02 -15.07
N ALA A 211 -8.52 -2.74 -14.71
CA ALA A 211 -7.67 -2.09 -13.74
C ALA A 211 -7.39 -3.06 -12.57
N PRO A 212 -6.15 -3.16 -12.06
CA PRO A 212 -5.89 -3.87 -10.82
C PRO A 212 -6.96 -3.41 -9.84
N PRO A 213 -7.57 -4.33 -9.09
CA PRO A 213 -8.80 -4.05 -8.37
C PRO A 213 -8.58 -2.81 -7.52
N VAL A 214 -9.03 -1.66 -8.02
CA VAL A 214 -9.13 -0.44 -7.24
C VAL A 214 -10.08 -0.86 -6.14
N GLY A 215 -9.59 -0.85 -4.91
CA GLY A 215 -10.39 -1.40 -3.83
C GLY A 215 -11.70 -0.63 -3.74
N SER A 216 -12.72 -1.24 -3.18
CA SER A 216 -14.05 -0.64 -3.14
C SER A 216 -14.24 0.30 -1.94
N LEU A 217 -13.18 0.61 -1.20
CA LEU A 217 -13.32 1.39 0.03
C LEU A 217 -13.59 2.84 -0.29
N SER A 218 -14.62 3.37 0.36
CA SER A 218 -14.85 4.81 0.44
C SER A 218 -13.69 5.47 1.22
N CYS A 219 -13.55 6.80 1.12
CA CYS A 219 -12.56 7.52 1.93
C CYS A 219 -12.74 7.22 3.43
N GLY A 220 -13.99 7.17 3.91
CA GLY A 220 -14.31 6.73 5.27
C GLY A 220 -14.06 5.24 5.55
N GLY A 221 -14.28 4.38 4.56
CA GLY A 221 -14.04 2.94 4.64
C GLY A 221 -12.57 2.60 4.90
N VAL A 222 -11.63 3.43 4.42
CA VAL A 222 -10.21 3.27 4.73
C VAL A 222 -9.93 3.39 6.23
N PHE A 223 -10.61 4.30 6.95
CA PHE A 223 -10.43 4.46 8.39
C PHE A 223 -11.06 3.32 9.20
N LEU A 224 -12.21 2.79 8.74
CA LEU A 224 -12.82 1.60 9.32
C LEU A 224 -11.90 0.37 9.13
N CYS A 225 -11.33 0.23 7.93
CA CYS A 225 -10.34 -0.80 7.64
C CYS A 225 -9.10 -0.64 8.54
N ALA A 226 -8.51 0.55 8.60
CA ALA A 226 -7.32 0.81 9.40
C ALA A 226 -7.55 0.61 10.90
N GLY A 227 -8.75 0.93 11.42
CA GLY A 227 -9.11 0.69 12.81
C GLY A 227 -9.32 -0.78 13.18
N SER A 228 -9.46 -1.67 12.19
CA SER A 228 -9.47 -3.12 12.40
C SER A 228 -8.06 -3.73 12.44
N CYS A 229 -7.05 -2.98 12.02
CA CYS A 229 -5.64 -3.39 12.09
C CYS A 229 -5.11 -3.29 13.53
N ALA A 230 -4.10 -4.10 13.87
CA ALA A 230 -3.38 -3.94 15.13
C ALA A 230 -2.63 -2.59 15.17
N GLU A 231 -2.40 -2.02 16.36
CA GLU A 231 -1.85 -0.66 16.57
C GLU A 231 -0.48 -0.39 15.91
N ASN A 232 0.24 -1.41 15.42
CA ASN A 232 1.52 -1.26 14.73
C ASN A 232 1.61 -2.09 13.43
N ASP A 233 0.48 -2.54 12.89
CA ASP A 233 0.46 -3.30 11.65
C ASP A 233 0.45 -2.36 10.43
N ALA A 234 1.62 -1.84 10.10
CA ALA A 234 1.81 -0.95 8.95
C ALA A 234 1.45 -1.63 7.62
N ALA A 235 1.60 -2.96 7.52
CA ALA A 235 1.23 -3.69 6.31
C ALA A 235 -0.29 -3.71 6.12
N CYS A 236 -1.05 -3.99 7.18
CA CYS A 236 -2.51 -3.92 7.18
C CYS A 236 -3.00 -2.49 6.87
N GLN A 237 -2.43 -1.48 7.53
CA GLN A 237 -2.81 -0.08 7.29
C GLN A 237 -2.54 0.35 5.84
N ASN A 238 -1.38 -0.02 5.28
CA ASN A 238 -1.06 0.27 3.88
C ASN A 238 -2.00 -0.47 2.92
N ALA A 239 -2.38 -1.72 3.24
CA ALA A 239 -3.35 -2.46 2.44
C ALA A 239 -4.72 -1.77 2.42
N CYS A 240 -5.17 -1.20 3.54
CA CYS A 240 -6.40 -0.41 3.60
C CYS A 240 -6.34 0.84 2.71
N VAL A 241 -5.23 1.57 2.74
CA VAL A 241 -5.03 2.75 1.87
C VAL A 241 -5.01 2.36 0.40
N GLN A 242 -4.36 1.25 0.05
CA GLN A 242 -4.33 0.72 -1.32
C GLN A 242 -5.69 0.20 -1.78
N ALA A 243 -6.57 -0.17 -0.86
CA ALA A 243 -7.92 -0.60 -1.15
C ALA A 243 -8.93 0.56 -1.30
N VAL A 244 -8.48 1.82 -1.34
CA VAL A 244 -9.35 2.96 -1.64
C VAL A 244 -9.85 2.91 -3.09
N ALA A 245 -11.10 3.29 -3.30
CA ALA A 245 -11.66 3.44 -4.63
C ALA A 245 -10.98 4.60 -5.36
N ALA A 246 -10.75 4.44 -6.66
CA ALA A 246 -9.99 5.41 -7.45
C ALA A 246 -10.66 6.81 -7.49
N ASP A 247 -12.00 6.86 -7.43
CA ASP A 247 -12.77 8.10 -7.34
C ASP A 247 -12.70 8.76 -5.94
N GLN A 248 -12.24 8.01 -4.93
CA GLN A 248 -12.11 8.45 -3.53
C GLN A 248 -10.65 8.76 -3.15
N ALA A 249 -9.67 8.30 -3.93
CA ALA A 249 -8.24 8.49 -3.66
C ALA A 249 -7.87 9.97 -3.48
N GLY A 250 -8.37 10.86 -4.33
CA GLY A 250 -8.10 12.30 -4.23
C GLY A 250 -8.69 12.96 -2.97
N LEU A 251 -9.81 12.43 -2.45
CA LEU A 251 -10.41 12.90 -1.20
C LEU A 251 -9.55 12.48 0.01
N LEU A 252 -9.06 11.24 -0.01
CA LEU A 252 -8.17 10.72 1.02
C LEU A 252 -6.83 11.46 1.04
N GLU A 253 -6.26 11.71 -0.13
CA GLU A 253 -5.00 12.46 -0.26
C GLU A 253 -5.16 13.90 0.23
N ALA A 254 -6.26 14.58 -0.12
CA ALA A 254 -6.55 15.92 0.41
C ALA A 254 -6.64 15.92 1.95
N TYR A 255 -7.32 14.93 2.52
CA TYR A 255 -7.41 14.76 3.97
C TYR A 255 -6.04 14.56 4.62
N LEU A 256 -5.24 13.60 4.12
CA LEU A 256 -3.93 13.29 4.67
C LEU A 256 -2.96 14.46 4.51
N GLY A 257 -2.98 15.12 3.35
CA GLY A 257 -2.17 16.31 3.07
C GLY A 257 -2.51 17.47 3.99
N CYS A 258 -3.79 17.68 4.32
CA CYS A 258 -4.18 18.69 5.30
C CYS A 258 -3.70 18.35 6.71
N ALA A 259 -3.84 17.09 7.13
CA ALA A 259 -3.39 16.63 8.44
C ALA A 259 -1.87 16.80 8.60
N GLU A 260 -1.09 16.44 7.57
CA GLU A 260 0.36 16.61 7.56
C GLU A 260 0.78 18.09 7.57
N THR A 261 0.15 18.91 6.72
CA THR A 261 0.43 20.36 6.62
C THR A 261 0.22 21.08 7.95
N ASN A 262 -0.80 20.68 8.72
CA ASN A 262 -1.10 21.27 10.02
C ASN A 262 -0.45 20.52 11.20
N MET A 263 0.36 19.48 10.93
CA MET A 263 0.96 18.59 11.93
C MET A 263 -0.06 18.08 12.95
N CYS A 264 -1.24 17.69 12.48
CA CYS A 264 -2.31 17.22 13.35
C CYS A 264 -1.99 15.85 13.93
N GLN A 265 -1.81 15.81 15.26
CA GLN A 265 -1.59 14.58 16.02
C GLN A 265 -2.87 14.03 16.65
N ASP A 266 -3.93 14.84 16.67
CA ASP A 266 -5.21 14.48 17.27
C ASP A 266 -6.38 14.97 16.42
N GLN A 267 -7.56 14.46 16.77
CA GLN A 267 -8.79 14.76 16.06
C GLN A 267 -9.23 16.21 16.23
N THR A 268 -8.93 16.87 17.35
CA THR A 268 -9.34 18.27 17.55
C THR A 268 -8.61 19.17 16.56
N CYS A 269 -7.33 18.90 16.31
CA CYS A 269 -6.58 19.56 15.25
C CYS A 269 -7.19 19.30 13.87
N ILE A 270 -7.53 18.05 13.54
CA ILE A 270 -8.12 17.71 12.23
C ILE A 270 -9.48 18.38 12.05
N GLU A 271 -10.38 18.29 13.05
CA GLU A 271 -11.70 18.93 13.01
C GLU A 271 -11.59 20.46 12.91
N THR A 272 -10.52 21.05 13.45
CA THR A 272 -10.33 22.51 13.47
C THR A 272 -9.68 23.03 12.19
N ASN A 273 -8.66 22.33 11.67
CA ASN A 273 -7.84 22.82 10.57
C ASN A 273 -8.17 22.16 9.21
N CYS A 274 -8.84 21.00 9.21
CA CYS A 274 -9.12 20.19 8.03
C CYS A 274 -10.61 19.87 7.85
N ALA A 275 -11.49 20.74 8.34
CA ALA A 275 -12.94 20.49 8.34
C ALA A 275 -13.52 20.28 6.93
N ALA A 276 -12.97 20.96 5.92
CA ALA A 276 -13.45 20.84 4.54
C ALA A 276 -13.08 19.48 3.93
N GLU A 277 -11.84 19.03 4.15
CA GLU A 277 -11.32 17.75 3.70
C GLU A 277 -12.01 16.60 4.44
N VAL A 278 -12.26 16.76 5.75
CA VAL A 278 -13.09 15.84 6.53
C VAL A 278 -14.49 15.73 5.94
N ALA A 279 -15.17 16.84 5.68
CA ALA A 279 -16.53 16.82 5.11
C ALA A 279 -16.57 16.24 3.69
N ALA A 280 -15.49 16.39 2.92
CA ALA A 280 -15.38 15.83 1.59
C ALA A 280 -15.11 14.31 1.62
N CYS A 281 -14.26 13.85 2.54
CA CYS A 281 -13.94 12.43 2.75
C CYS A 281 -15.09 11.67 3.45
N PHE A 282 -15.80 12.34 4.36
CA PHE A 282 -16.95 11.83 5.10
C PHE A 282 -18.18 12.69 4.81
N PRO A 283 -18.74 12.58 3.60
CA PRO A 283 -19.94 13.33 3.27
C PRO A 283 -21.06 12.94 4.25
N PRO A 284 -21.82 13.91 4.78
CA PRO A 284 -22.96 13.58 5.63
C PRO A 284 -23.90 12.72 4.81
N GLY A 285 -24.28 11.57 5.37
CA GLY A 285 -25.24 10.71 4.75
C GLY A 285 -26.64 11.34 4.73
N ASP A 286 -27.53 10.77 3.94
CA ASP A 286 -28.92 11.22 3.81
C ASP A 286 -29.90 10.31 4.57
N GLN A 287 -29.42 9.22 5.18
CA GLN A 287 -30.28 8.24 5.82
C GLN A 287 -30.74 8.68 7.21
N THR A 288 -31.99 8.36 7.54
CA THR A 288 -32.53 8.50 8.88
C THR A 288 -31.96 7.44 9.82
N CYS A 289 -32.10 7.63 11.13
CA CYS A 289 -31.60 6.69 12.11
C CYS A 289 -32.18 5.27 11.91
N GLY A 290 -33.47 5.17 11.60
CA GLY A 290 -34.14 3.90 11.30
C GLY A 290 -33.59 3.21 10.06
N GLN A 291 -33.29 3.96 8.99
CA GLN A 291 -32.65 3.40 7.79
C GLN A 291 -31.24 2.89 8.06
N VAL A 292 -30.49 3.59 8.93
CA VAL A 292 -29.18 3.13 9.37
C VAL A 292 -29.29 1.87 10.22
N LEU A 293 -30.26 1.77 11.14
CA LEU A 293 -30.52 0.56 11.91
C LEU A 293 -30.92 -0.62 11.03
N ASP A 294 -31.77 -0.39 10.02
CA ASP A 294 -32.14 -1.42 9.04
C ASP A 294 -30.91 -1.91 8.26
N CYS A 295 -30.02 -0.99 7.87
CA CYS A 295 -28.75 -1.31 7.22
C CYS A 295 -27.85 -2.15 8.13
N ILE A 296 -27.67 -1.73 9.39
CA ILE A 296 -26.87 -2.47 10.40
C ILE A 296 -27.46 -3.86 10.65
N GLY A 297 -28.79 -3.99 10.67
CA GLY A 297 -29.48 -5.27 10.86
C GLY A 297 -29.21 -6.30 9.74
N MET A 298 -28.78 -5.85 8.56
CA MET A 298 -28.40 -6.73 7.44
C MET A 298 -26.91 -7.08 7.45
N CYS A 299 -26.10 -6.45 8.30
CA CYS A 299 -24.66 -6.65 8.34
C CYS A 299 -24.26 -7.93 9.07
N GLN A 300 -23.24 -8.63 8.54
CA GLN A 300 -22.66 -9.84 9.14
C GLN A 300 -21.38 -9.55 9.94
N ASP A 301 -20.79 -8.37 9.76
CA ASP A 301 -19.54 -7.94 10.36
C ASP A 301 -19.58 -6.45 10.77
N GLN A 302 -18.57 -6.03 11.54
CA GLN A 302 -18.46 -4.66 12.05
C GLN A 302 -18.12 -3.64 10.96
N SER A 303 -17.41 -4.04 9.91
CA SER A 303 -17.04 -3.15 8.81
C SER A 303 -18.28 -2.68 8.04
N CYS A 304 -19.20 -3.60 7.76
CA CYS A 304 -20.51 -3.29 7.19
C CYS A 304 -21.32 -2.35 8.10
N ALA A 305 -21.34 -2.61 9.42
CA ALA A 305 -22.06 -1.76 10.36
C ALA A 305 -21.51 -0.33 10.41
N GLY A 306 -20.18 -0.16 10.33
CA GLY A 306 -19.53 1.15 10.24
C GLY A 306 -19.91 1.91 8.96
N GLU A 307 -19.92 1.23 7.81
CA GLU A 307 -20.37 1.83 6.54
C GLU A 307 -21.85 2.26 6.58
N CYS A 308 -22.71 1.51 7.27
CA CYS A 308 -24.10 1.91 7.49
C CYS A 308 -24.20 3.19 8.34
N GLN A 309 -23.38 3.31 9.40
CA GLN A 309 -23.35 4.50 10.25
C GLN A 309 -22.93 5.76 9.48
N LEU A 310 -21.99 5.62 8.54
CA LEU A 310 -21.55 6.72 7.68
C LEU A 310 -22.65 7.26 6.75
N ARG A 311 -23.69 6.47 6.49
CA ARG A 311 -24.84 6.89 5.66
C ARG A 311 -25.88 7.68 6.45
N GLY A 312 -25.75 7.79 7.77
CA GLY A 312 -26.65 8.58 8.60
C GLY A 312 -26.46 10.08 8.39
N ASN A 313 -27.57 10.82 8.37
CA ASN A 313 -27.54 12.27 8.45
C ASN A 313 -27.16 12.77 9.87
N GLU A 314 -27.00 14.08 10.06
CA GLU A 314 -26.56 14.64 11.35
C GLU A 314 -27.55 14.33 12.50
N GLU A 315 -28.84 14.29 12.22
CA GLU A 315 -29.87 13.92 13.18
C GLU A 315 -29.74 12.44 13.56
N ALA A 316 -29.62 11.57 12.55
CA ALA A 316 -29.46 10.13 12.71
C ALA A 316 -28.22 9.76 13.54
N THR A 317 -27.10 10.43 13.31
CA THR A 317 -25.87 10.21 14.10
C THR A 317 -26.05 10.62 15.56
N THR A 318 -26.82 11.66 15.84
CA THR A 318 -27.12 12.11 17.21
C THR A 318 -28.02 11.10 17.92
N GLU A 319 -29.04 10.57 17.24
CA GLU A 319 -29.94 9.56 17.77
C GLU A 319 -29.25 8.22 18.00
N LEU A 320 -28.41 7.76 17.06
CA LEU A 320 -27.59 6.56 17.21
C LEU A 320 -26.64 6.67 18.40
N GLN A 321 -26.04 7.85 18.61
CA GLN A 321 -25.17 8.09 19.75
C GLN A 321 -25.94 7.98 21.06
N ALA A 322 -27.12 8.61 21.16
CA ALA A 322 -27.97 8.51 22.36
C ALA A 322 -28.38 7.06 22.65
N LEU A 323 -28.75 6.30 21.60
CA LEU A 323 -29.07 4.89 21.71
C LEU A 323 -27.85 4.07 22.18
N GLY A 324 -26.67 4.29 21.59
CA GLY A 324 -25.43 3.60 21.97
C GLY A 324 -25.01 3.88 23.41
N GLU A 325 -25.09 5.14 23.86
CA GLU A 325 -24.82 5.54 25.25
C GLU A 325 -25.78 4.85 26.23
N CYS A 326 -27.07 4.76 25.88
CA CYS A 326 -28.05 4.04 26.71
C CYS A 326 -27.75 2.54 26.79
N LEU A 327 -27.47 1.89 25.66
CA LEU A 327 -27.17 0.45 25.59
C LEU A 327 -25.94 0.11 26.45
N ASN A 328 -24.89 0.93 26.34
CA ASN A 328 -23.68 0.76 27.13
C ASN A 328 -23.93 0.97 28.63
N THR A 329 -24.66 2.03 29.00
CA THR A 329 -24.99 2.35 30.40
C THR A 329 -25.77 1.22 31.08
N ASN A 330 -26.64 0.55 30.32
CA ASN A 330 -27.49 -0.54 30.83
C ASN A 330 -26.90 -1.95 30.57
N ALA A 331 -25.66 -2.04 30.06
CA ALA A 331 -25.01 -3.29 29.68
C ALA A 331 -25.88 -4.21 28.79
N CYS A 332 -26.59 -3.61 27.85
CA CYS A 332 -27.46 -4.32 26.91
C CYS A 332 -26.66 -4.83 25.71
N MET A 333 -26.82 -6.13 25.38
CA MET A 333 -26.14 -6.77 24.25
C MET A 333 -26.93 -6.69 22.94
N SER A 334 -28.18 -6.21 22.97
CA SER A 334 -29.08 -6.15 21.81
C SER A 334 -29.86 -4.84 21.78
N PHE A 335 -30.29 -4.44 20.58
CA PHE A 335 -31.14 -3.26 20.37
C PHE A 335 -32.50 -3.36 21.08
N ASP A 336 -33.00 -4.58 21.39
CA ASP A 336 -34.23 -4.82 22.15
C ASP A 336 -34.14 -4.55 23.66
N CYS A 337 -33.25 -3.64 24.07
CA CYS A 337 -33.04 -3.30 25.48
C CYS A 337 -34.26 -2.56 26.04
N PRO A 338 -35.00 -3.12 27.03
CA PRO A 338 -36.20 -2.47 27.56
C PRO A 338 -35.92 -1.12 28.22
N GLN A 339 -34.69 -0.91 28.70
CA GLN A 339 -34.25 0.34 29.31
C GLN A 339 -33.93 1.45 28.30
N CYS A 340 -33.77 1.10 27.01
CA CYS A 340 -33.41 2.02 25.92
C CYS A 340 -34.51 2.12 24.86
N SER A 341 -35.75 1.75 25.22
CA SER A 341 -36.86 1.74 24.27
C SER A 341 -37.23 3.15 23.80
N ALA A 342 -36.95 4.20 24.59
CA ALA A 342 -37.24 5.57 24.22
C ALA A 342 -36.29 6.06 23.12
N GLU A 343 -35.00 5.81 23.28
CA GLU A 343 -33.93 6.13 22.33
C GLU A 343 -34.08 5.31 21.05
N TYR A 344 -34.41 4.02 21.19
CA TYR A 344 -34.72 3.16 20.04
C TYR A 344 -35.92 3.68 19.26
N MET A 345 -37.02 4.04 19.94
CA MET A 345 -38.20 4.60 19.29
C MET A 345 -37.92 5.96 18.63
N SER A 346 -37.08 6.82 19.21
CA SER A 346 -36.65 8.07 18.57
C SER A 346 -35.97 7.75 17.23
N CYS A 347 -35.01 6.84 17.27
CA CYS A 347 -34.25 6.43 16.09
C CYS A 347 -35.12 5.82 14.98
N THR A 348 -36.17 5.07 15.33
CA THR A 348 -37.03 4.42 14.31
C THR A 348 -38.14 5.30 13.72
N ASN A 349 -38.40 6.48 14.27
CA ASN A 349 -39.48 7.38 13.79
C ASN A 349 -39.00 8.33 12.69
#